data_AF-A0A0F6SR10-F1
#
_entry.id   AF-A0A0F6SR10-F1
#
_cell.length_a   1.000
_cell.length_b   1.000
_cell.length_c   1.000
_cell.angle_alpha   90.00
_cell.angle_beta   90.00
_cell.angle_gamma   90.00
#
_symmetry.space_group_name_H-M   'P 1'
#
loop_
_entity.id
_entity.type
_entity.pdbx_description
1 polymer ?
#
loop_
_entity_poly.entity_id
_entity_poly.type
_entity_poly.pdbx_seq_one_letter_code
_entity_poly.pdbx_strand_id
1 'polypeptide(L)'
;MLTWIIMIIVLIALIVIFTWVFAKLFGRGEQTQPLPENNEIVEHNRQAVGEGNIDNIMFDTVIRGYRQDQVDDVIEHLKWQVDSLNAQLEQAHLRAKTFETG
;
A
#
# COMPACT_ATOMS: atom_id res chain seq x y z
N MET A 1 -56.21 17.09 -7.72
CA MET A 1 -55.52 17.00 -6.42
C MET A 1 -55.17 15.56 -6.06
N LEU A 2 -56.14 14.64 -6.01
CA LEU A 2 -55.90 13.22 -5.65
C LEU A 2 -54.87 12.50 -6.55
N THR A 3 -54.93 12.70 -7.86
CA THR A 3 -54.00 12.06 -8.83
C THR A 3 -52.53 12.43 -8.58
N TRP A 4 -52.27 13.68 -8.17
CA TRP A 4 -50.92 14.15 -7.87
C TRP A 4 -50.37 13.52 -6.59
N ILE A 5 -51.21 13.35 -5.57
CA ILE A 5 -50.84 12.66 -4.33
C ILE A 5 -50.49 11.19 -4.63
N ILE A 6 -51.29 10.52 -5.45
CA ILE A 6 -51.02 9.13 -5.86
C ILE A 6 -49.70 9.03 -6.62
N MET A 7 -49.43 9.95 -7.56
CA MET A 7 -48.16 9.99 -8.30
C MET A 7 -46.95 10.15 -7.38
N ILE A 8 -47.03 11.03 -6.38
CA ILE A 8 -45.95 11.24 -5.40
C ILE A 8 -45.72 9.97 -4.56
N ILE A 9 -46.79 9.32 -4.11
CA ILE A 9 -46.68 8.07 -3.34
C ILE A 9 -46.01 6.98 -4.18
N VAL A 10 -46.42 6.82 -5.44
CA VAL A 10 -45.80 5.86 -6.37
C VAL A 10 -44.32 6.17 -6.58
N LEU A 11 -43.97 7.44 -6.76
CA LEU A 11 -42.58 7.86 -6.94
C LEU A 11 -41.73 7.54 -5.71
N ILE A 12 -42.23 7.84 -4.50
CA ILE A 12 -41.53 7.51 -3.25
C ILE A 12 -41.35 6.00 -3.13
N ALA A 13 -42.38 5.20 -3.42
CA ALA A 13 -42.29 3.75 -3.41
C ALA A 13 -41.21 3.24 -4.37
N LEU A 14 -41.15 3.78 -5.59
CA LEU A 14 -40.10 3.45 -6.55
C LEU A 14 -38.71 3.84 -6.03
N ILE A 15 -38.54 5.03 -5.45
CA ILE A 15 -37.25 5.47 -4.88
C ILE A 15 -36.79 4.50 -3.80
N VAL A 16 -37.69 4.09 -2.89
CA VAL A 16 -37.35 3.14 -1.82
C VAL A 16 -36.97 1.77 -2.38
N ILE A 17 -37.75 1.26 -3.34
CA ILE A 17 -37.48 -0.03 -3.98
C ILE A 17 -36.14 0.00 -4.73
N PHE A 18 -35.91 1.02 -5.56
CA PHE A 18 -34.65 1.16 -6.28
C PHE A 18 -33.48 1.33 -5.33
N THR A 19 -33.58 2.19 -4.31
CA THR A 19 -32.52 2.36 -3.31
C THR A 19 -32.18 1.04 -2.64
N TRP A 20 -33.17 0.25 -2.25
CA TRP A 20 -32.94 -1.05 -1.62
C TRP A 20 -32.29 -2.06 -2.58
N VAL A 21 -32.77 -2.13 -3.82
CA VAL A 21 -32.20 -3.02 -4.86
C VAL A 21 -30.76 -2.64 -5.16
N PHE A 22 -30.49 -1.36 -5.40
CA PHE A 22 -29.14 -0.86 -5.68
C PHE A 22 -28.22 -1.03 -4.46
N ALA A 23 -28.68 -0.75 -3.24
CA ALA A 23 -27.89 -1.01 -2.03
C ALA A 23 -27.57 -2.50 -1.85
N LYS A 24 -28.45 -3.41 -2.26
CA LYS A 24 -28.18 -4.85 -2.21
C LYS A 24 -27.20 -5.32 -3.29
N LEU A 25 -27.30 -4.74 -4.49
CA LEU A 25 -26.47 -5.09 -5.64
C LEU A 25 -25.06 -4.47 -5.58
N PHE A 26 -24.98 -3.20 -5.14
CA PHE A 26 -23.75 -2.41 -5.13
C PHE A 26 -23.24 -2.08 -3.71
N GLY A 27 -24.12 -2.06 -2.71
CA GLY A 27 -23.77 -1.65 -1.34
C GLY A 27 -23.15 -2.77 -0.50
N ARG A 28 -23.29 -4.03 -0.90
CA ARG A 28 -22.34 -5.09 -0.53
C ARG A 28 -21.22 -5.09 -1.55
N GLY A 29 -20.49 -3.96 -1.63
CA GLY A 29 -19.24 -3.87 -2.39
C GLY A 29 -18.51 -5.19 -2.24
N GLU A 30 -18.07 -5.74 -3.37
CA GLU A 30 -17.35 -7.02 -3.47
C GLU A 30 -16.59 -7.31 -2.18
N GLN A 31 -16.65 -8.53 -1.65
CA GLN A 31 -15.93 -8.88 -0.42
C GLN A 31 -14.45 -8.63 -0.69
N THR A 32 -14.01 -7.41 -0.42
CA THR A 32 -12.67 -6.94 -0.72
C THR A 32 -11.78 -7.78 0.15
N GLN A 33 -10.66 -8.20 -0.41
CA GLN A 33 -9.65 -8.90 0.37
C GLN A 33 -9.40 -8.06 1.64
N PRO A 34 -9.32 -8.69 2.82
CA PRO A 34 -9.02 -7.96 4.05
C PRO A 34 -7.79 -7.09 3.80
N LEU A 35 -7.78 -5.89 4.40
CA LEU A 35 -6.62 -5.03 4.27
C LEU A 35 -5.38 -5.83 4.72
N PRO A 36 -4.27 -5.72 3.99
CA PRO A 36 -3.03 -6.39 4.37
C PRO A 36 -2.69 -6.04 5.81
N GLU A 37 -2.24 -7.03 6.56
CA GLU A 37 -1.78 -6.80 7.92
C GLU A 37 -0.46 -6.01 7.87
N ASN A 38 -0.18 -5.24 8.93
CA ASN A 38 1.00 -4.36 8.98
C ASN A 38 2.31 -5.10 8.68
N ASN A 39 2.45 -6.34 9.18
CA ASN A 39 3.60 -7.19 8.96
C ASN A 39 3.78 -7.62 7.50
N GLU A 40 2.68 -7.82 6.76
CA GLU A 40 2.73 -8.17 5.34
C GLU A 40 3.28 -7.02 4.51
N ILE A 41 2.90 -5.78 4.85
CA ILE A 41 3.41 -4.57 4.21
C ILE A 41 4.90 -4.38 4.51
N VAL A 42 5.32 -4.58 5.77
CA VAL A 42 6.73 -4.51 6.15
C VAL A 42 7.55 -5.54 5.37
N GLU A 43 7.09 -6.79 5.29
CA GLU A 43 7.79 -7.86 4.58
C GLU A 43 7.85 -7.59 3.06
N HIS A 44 6.75 -7.15 2.46
CA HIS A 44 6.70 -6.72 1.06
C HIS A 44 7.73 -5.62 0.76
N ASN A 45 7.80 -4.61 1.63
CA ASN A 45 8.74 -3.51 1.47
C ASN A 45 10.20 -3.97 1.64
N ARG A 46 10.50 -4.87 2.58
CA ARG A 46 11.84 -5.47 2.71
C ARG A 46 12.27 -6.19 1.44
N GLN A 47 11.36 -6.94 0.81
CA GLN A 47 11.62 -7.60 -0.47
C GLN A 47 11.86 -6.58 -1.59
N ALA A 48 11.00 -5.56 -1.71
CA ALA A 48 11.15 -4.50 -2.70
C ALA A 48 12.49 -3.77 -2.57
N VAL A 49 12.93 -3.46 -1.34
CA VAL A 49 14.25 -2.86 -1.09
C VAL A 49 15.38 -3.82 -1.46
N GLY A 50 15.29 -5.09 -1.06
CA GLY A 50 16.28 -6.11 -1.39
C GLY A 50 16.46 -6.32 -2.91
N GLU A 51 15.38 -6.19 -3.68
CA GLU A 51 15.38 -6.25 -5.14
C GLU A 51 15.81 -4.93 -5.81
N GLY A 52 15.95 -3.85 -5.03
CA GLY A 52 16.21 -2.50 -5.55
C GLY A 52 15.02 -1.86 -6.26
N ASN A 53 13.81 -2.42 -6.10
CA ASN A 53 12.58 -1.94 -6.70
C ASN A 53 11.88 -0.94 -5.76
N ILE A 54 12.48 0.24 -5.62
CA ILE A 54 12.00 1.29 -4.70
C ILE A 54 10.61 1.81 -5.09
N ASP A 55 10.27 1.78 -6.38
CA ASP A 55 8.96 2.21 -6.88
C ASP A 55 7.81 1.31 -6.41
N ASN A 56 8.11 0.10 -5.94
CA ASN A 56 7.13 -0.88 -5.45
C ASN A 56 6.91 -0.83 -3.92
N ILE A 57 7.55 0.11 -3.23
CA ILE A 57 7.38 0.31 -1.79
C ILE A 57 6.04 0.98 -1.50
N MET A 58 5.29 0.44 -0.55
CA MET A 58 3.94 0.87 -0.19
C MET A 58 3.85 1.14 1.32
N PHE A 59 3.17 2.20 1.71
CA PHE A 59 2.97 2.53 3.12
C PHE A 59 1.49 2.71 3.46
N ASP A 60 1.11 2.23 4.63
CA ASP A 60 -0.15 2.60 5.24
C ASP A 60 -0.17 4.09 5.59
N THR A 61 -1.34 4.69 5.47
CA THR A 61 -1.58 6.06 5.92
C THR A 61 -2.25 6.09 7.28
N VAL A 62 -1.80 6.99 8.15
CA VAL A 62 -2.48 7.37 9.39
C VAL A 62 -3.12 8.75 9.21
N ILE A 63 -3.84 9.26 10.23
CA ILE A 63 -4.56 10.55 10.18
C ILE A 63 -3.67 11.70 9.67
N ARG A 64 -2.35 11.62 9.89
CA ARG A 64 -1.37 12.59 9.40
C ARG A 64 -0.10 11.89 8.94
N GLY A 65 -0.06 11.49 7.67
CA GLY A 65 1.13 10.96 7.03
C GLY A 65 1.19 9.44 6.96
N TYR A 66 2.40 8.92 6.80
CA TYR A 66 2.65 7.48 6.69
C TYR A 66 2.87 6.85 8.05
N ARG A 67 2.63 5.54 8.12
CA ARG A 67 2.88 4.75 9.30
C ARG A 67 4.38 4.70 9.61
N GLN A 68 4.76 5.26 10.76
CA GLN A 68 6.17 5.51 11.06
C GLN A 68 6.99 4.23 11.22
N ASP A 69 6.44 3.19 11.83
CA ASP A 69 7.12 1.88 11.99
C ASP A 69 7.48 1.25 10.64
N GLN A 70 6.61 1.33 9.63
CA GLN A 70 6.90 0.84 8.28
C GLN A 70 7.98 1.67 7.59
N VAL A 71 7.94 3.00 7.75
CA VAL A 71 8.92 3.91 7.16
C VAL A 71 10.31 3.71 7.80
N ASP A 72 10.36 3.60 9.13
CA ASP A 72 11.59 3.40 9.88
C ASP A 72 12.26 2.06 9.49
N ASP A 73 11.46 1.00 9.28
CA ASP A 73 11.94 -0.31 8.81
C ASP A 73 12.61 -0.24 7.43
N VAL A 74 11.96 0.44 6.48
CA VAL A 74 12.49 0.66 5.13
C VAL A 74 13.79 1.46 5.17
N ILE A 75 13.84 2.53 5.98
CA ILE A 75 15.03 3.36 6.14
C ILE A 75 16.19 2.53 6.73
N GLU A 76 15.92 1.71 7.74
CA GLU A 76 16.93 0.84 8.35
C GLU A 76 17.47 -0.17 7.33
N HIS A 77 16.60 -0.80 6.55
CA HIS A 77 17.01 -1.77 5.53
C HIS A 77 17.83 -1.13 4.41
N LEU A 78 17.39 0.03 3.91
CA LEU A 78 18.13 0.79 2.89
C LEU A 78 19.51 1.20 3.39
N LYS A 79 19.60 1.68 4.64
CA LYS A 79 20.88 2.02 5.26
C LYS A 79 21.80 0.81 5.32
N TRP A 80 21.29 -0.33 5.79
CA TRP A 80 22.06 -1.58 5.84
C TRP A 80 22.56 -1.98 4.45
N GLN A 81 21.72 -1.89 3.43
CA GLN A 81 22.09 -2.21 2.05
C GLN A 81 23.20 -1.29 1.55
N VAL A 82 23.06 0.03 1.71
CA VAL A 82 24.10 1.01 1.34
C VAL A 82 25.41 0.75 2.07
N ASP A 83 25.37 0.49 3.38
CA ASP A 83 26.55 0.18 4.18
C ASP A 83 27.24 -1.11 3.67
N SER A 84 26.45 -2.13 3.33
CA SER A 84 26.96 -3.38 2.76
C SER A 84 27.62 -3.21 1.39
N LEU A 85 27.07 -2.34 0.52
CA LEU A 85 27.65 -2.03 -0.79
C LEU A 85 28.96 -1.25 -0.62
N ASN A 86 28.99 -0.27 0.28
CA ASN A 86 30.19 0.51 0.58
C ASN A 86 31.33 -0.38 1.09
N ALA A 87 31.02 -1.32 1.99
CA ALA A 87 32.00 -2.29 2.49
C ALA A 87 32.55 -3.19 1.36
N GLN A 88 31.70 -3.61 0.42
CA GLN A 88 32.14 -4.40 -0.75
C GLN A 88 33.04 -3.60 -1.69
N LEU A 89 32.71 -2.33 -1.95
CA LEU A 89 33.54 -1.42 -2.75
C LEU A 89 34.91 -1.21 -2.12
N GLU A 90 34.98 -1.01 -0.81
CA GLU A 90 36.25 -0.87 -0.09
C GLU A 90 37.10 -2.14 -0.22
N GLN A 91 36.50 -3.33 -0.04
CA GLN A 91 37.20 -4.59 -0.23
C GLN A 91 37.71 -4.77 -1.66
N ALA A 92 36.93 -4.37 -2.67
CA ALA A 92 37.34 -4.43 -4.06
C ALA A 92 38.53 -3.50 -4.34
N HIS A 93 38.52 -2.28 -3.81
CA HIS A 93 39.63 -1.33 -3.93
C HIS A 93 40.91 -1.83 -3.24
N LEU A 94 40.80 -2.41 -2.04
CA LEU A 94 41.94 -2.98 -1.34
C LEU A 94 42.57 -4.14 -2.11
N ARG A 95 41.74 -5.01 -2.70
CA ARG A 95 42.21 -6.09 -3.59
C ARG A 95 42.97 -5.52 -4.78
N ALA A 96 42.39 -4.54 -5.50
CA ALA A 96 43.03 -3.91 -6.65
C ALA A 96 44.40 -3.31 -6.30
N LYS A 97 44.50 -2.56 -5.20
CA LYS A 97 45.76 -1.96 -4.75
C LYS A 97 46.83 -3.01 -4.41
N THR A 98 46.43 -4.15 -3.87
CA THR A 98 47.34 -5.27 -3.56
C THR A 98 47.94 -5.87 -4.83
N PHE A 99 47.17 -5.93 -5.93
CA PHE A 99 47.67 -6.40 -7.23
C PHE A 99 48.65 -5.43 -7.90
N GLU A 100 48.54 -4.12 -7.65
CA GLU A 100 49.45 -3.11 -8.25
C GLU A 100 50.80 -2.97 -7.50
N THR A 101 50.89 -3.49 -6.28
CA THR A 101 52.11 -3.37 -5.44
C THR A 101 52.94 -4.65 -5.36
N GLY A 102 52.54 -5.73 -6.03
CA GLY A 102 53.29 -6.99 -6.16
C GLY A 102 53.87 -7.16 -7.55
#